data_AF-J3LVR6-F1
#
_entry.id   AF-J3LVR6-F1
#
_cell.length_a   1.000
_cell.length_b   1.000
_cell.length_c   1.000
_cell.angle_alpha   90.00
_cell.angle_beta   90.00
_cell.angle_gamma   90.00
#
_symmetry.space_group_name_H-M   'P 1'
#
loop_
_entity.id
_entity.type
_entity.pdbx_description
1 polymer ?
#
loop_
_entity_poly.entity_id
_entity_poly.type
_entity_poly.pdbx_seq_one_letter_code
_entity_poly.pdbx_strand_id
1 'polypeptide(L)'
;MMGNLNVGAINQQLSSLTLPTLEVHTDGNGSVGNATAPIAVEFGNVKFSEDEKKKIVANMLLSEVVLTDPKRVKRILNNRAYVAKSKENKMKYIAELERKVHVLQNETARLHAQVIVMQRNNDGLVSHNNELKIRLQAMDQQAQWKDALTERLTAQVQHLKVVAGEISSDHNVATGSLQPLSSYMDQLHQLLTLRQPSQTQQDQQQ
;
A
#
# COMPACT_ATOMS: atom_id res chain seq x y z
N MET A 1 25.44 1.71 8.23
CA MET A 1 24.70 0.85 9.19
C MET A 1 23.23 1.21 9.10
N MET A 2 22.45 0.59 8.20
CA MET A 2 21.00 0.77 8.18
C MET A 2 20.37 -0.46 8.83
N GLY A 3 19.63 -0.20 9.92
CA GLY A 3 19.05 -1.23 10.76
C GLY A 3 17.98 -2.01 10.03
N ASN A 4 18.12 -3.34 10.03
CA ASN A 4 17.06 -4.26 9.65
C ASN A 4 15.89 -4.09 10.64
N LEU A 5 14.78 -3.55 10.16
CA LEU A 5 13.51 -3.63 10.87
C LEU A 5 12.99 -5.06 10.69
N ASN A 6 13.07 -5.84 11.76
CA ASN A 6 12.58 -7.20 11.84
C ASN A 6 11.04 -7.20 11.85
N VAL A 7 10.43 -7.11 10.67
CA VAL A 7 8.96 -7.10 10.45
C VAL A 7 8.32 -8.48 10.73
N GLY A 8 9.13 -9.54 10.87
CA GLY A 8 8.65 -10.90 11.12
C GLY A 8 7.85 -11.08 12.42
N ALA A 9 8.03 -10.21 13.42
CA ALA A 9 7.34 -10.30 14.70
C ALA A 9 5.88 -9.78 14.66
N ILE A 10 5.51 -8.93 13.69
CA ILE A 10 4.16 -8.34 13.62
C ILE A 10 3.15 -9.33 13.00
N ASN A 11 3.63 -10.29 12.21
CA ASN A 11 2.78 -11.25 11.49
C ASN A 11 2.11 -12.31 12.39
N GLN A 12 2.58 -12.54 13.61
CA GLN A 12 2.04 -13.61 14.47
C GLN A 12 0.99 -13.16 15.49
N GLN A 13 0.79 -11.87 15.75
CA GLN A 13 -0.12 -11.42 16.82
C GLN A 13 -1.56 -11.08 16.39
N LEU A 14 -1.87 -10.97 15.09
CA LEU A 14 -3.21 -10.52 14.66
C LEU A 14 -4.16 -11.63 14.21
N SER A 15 -3.73 -12.90 14.27
CA SER A 15 -4.53 -14.06 13.81
C SER A 15 -5.44 -14.68 14.89
N SER A 16 -5.52 -14.12 16.09
CA SER A 16 -6.33 -14.69 17.18
C SER A 16 -7.19 -13.66 17.90
N LEU A 17 -8.22 -13.15 17.22
CA LEU A 17 -9.31 -12.42 17.87
C LEU A 17 -10.65 -12.97 17.35
N THR A 18 -10.98 -14.18 17.81
CA THR A 18 -12.35 -14.70 17.77
C THR A 18 -13.12 -14.03 18.91
N LEU A 19 -14.02 -13.10 18.60
CA LEU A 19 -14.89 -12.48 19.61
C LEU A 19 -16.10 -13.40 19.91
N PRO A 20 -16.56 -13.49 21.18
CA PRO A 20 -17.76 -14.24 21.52
C PRO A 20 -19.03 -13.49 21.12
N THR A 21 -19.97 -14.20 20.49
CA THR A 21 -21.33 -13.74 20.23
C THR A 21 -22.08 -13.57 21.56
N LEU A 22 -22.50 -12.35 21.89
CA LEU A 22 -23.42 -12.08 22.99
C LEU A 22 -24.85 -12.28 22.48
N GLU A 23 -25.46 -13.41 22.84
CA GLU A 23 -26.89 -13.64 22.70
C GLU A 23 -27.66 -12.73 23.66
N VAL A 24 -28.42 -11.79 23.09
CA VAL A 24 -29.38 -10.97 23.83
C VAL A 24 -30.71 -11.74 23.87
N HIS A 25 -30.97 -12.41 24.99
CA HIS A 25 -32.31 -12.85 25.33
C HIS A 25 -33.18 -11.60 25.59
N THR A 26 -34.18 -11.40 24.75
CA THR A 26 -35.27 -10.45 24.99
C THR A 26 -36.48 -11.24 25.48
N ASP A 27 -36.79 -11.10 26.76
CA ASP A 27 -38.02 -11.63 27.35
C ASP A 27 -39.22 -10.87 26.77
N GLY A 28 -39.95 -11.53 25.88
CA GLY A 28 -41.23 -11.10 25.38
C GLY A 28 -42.34 -11.40 26.39
N ASN A 29 -42.65 -10.46 27.28
CA ASN A 29 -43.85 -10.52 28.12
C ASN A 29 -45.04 -9.85 27.39
N GLY A 30 -45.83 -10.66 26.69
CA GLY A 30 -47.12 -10.25 26.13
C GLY A 30 -48.22 -10.34 27.19
N SER A 31 -48.72 -9.19 27.65
CA SER A 31 -49.92 -9.13 28.49
C SER A 31 -51.12 -8.73 27.65
N VAL A 32 -52.10 -9.62 27.62
CA VAL A 32 -53.39 -9.50 26.92
C VAL A 32 -54.24 -8.41 27.58
N GLY A 33 -54.91 -7.64 26.74
CA GLY A 33 -55.65 -6.45 27.11
C GLY A 33 -56.80 -6.67 28.07
N ASN A 34 -57.16 -5.59 28.76
CA ASN A 34 -58.55 -5.28 29.04
C ASN A 34 -58.74 -3.77 29.04
N ALA A 35 -59.73 -3.34 28.28
CA ALA A 35 -60.16 -1.96 28.14
C ALA A 35 -61.02 -1.57 29.35
N THR A 36 -60.68 -0.45 30.00
CA THR A 36 -61.61 0.25 30.89
C THR A 36 -61.44 1.76 30.71
N ALA A 37 -62.59 2.44 30.61
CA ALA A 37 -62.86 3.84 30.27
C ALA A 37 -62.04 4.91 31.04
N PRO A 38 -62.00 6.18 30.58
CA PRO A 38 -61.08 7.18 31.09
C PRO A 38 -61.59 7.71 32.43
N ILE A 39 -61.04 7.20 33.53
CA ILE A 39 -61.20 7.85 34.82
C ILE A 39 -60.26 9.06 34.80
N ALA A 40 -60.83 10.24 34.61
CA ALA A 40 -60.16 11.52 34.80
C ALA A 40 -59.86 11.68 36.31
N VAL A 41 -58.87 10.94 36.81
CA VAL A 41 -58.31 11.15 38.13
C VAL A 41 -57.30 12.27 37.99
N GLU A 42 -57.69 13.47 38.40
CA GLU A 42 -56.77 14.58 38.57
C GLU A 42 -55.86 14.25 39.75
N PHE A 43 -54.64 13.79 39.44
CA PHE A 43 -53.63 13.34 40.40
C PHE A 43 -53.00 14.53 41.17
N GLY A 44 -53.81 15.22 41.98
CA GLY A 44 -53.38 16.35 42.81
C GLY A 44 -52.75 17.51 42.03
N ASN A 45 -52.04 18.40 42.72
CA ASN A 45 -51.44 19.63 42.15
C ASN A 45 -50.27 19.39 41.15
N VAL A 46 -50.03 18.17 40.66
CA VAL A 46 -48.93 17.83 39.74
C VAL A 46 -49.48 17.49 38.36
N LYS A 47 -49.04 18.23 37.33
CA LYS A 47 -49.49 18.02 35.95
C LYS A 47 -48.77 16.83 35.30
N PHE A 48 -49.56 15.80 34.97
CA PHE A 48 -49.12 14.65 34.18
C PHE A 48 -49.59 14.78 32.73
N SER A 49 -48.72 14.40 31.79
CA SER A 49 -49.07 14.21 30.38
C SER A 49 -49.98 12.99 30.22
N GLU A 50 -50.75 12.92 29.14
CA GLU A 50 -51.62 11.78 28.84
C GLU A 50 -50.87 10.45 28.80
N ASP A 51 -49.64 10.43 28.27
CA ASP A 51 -48.80 9.22 28.26
C ASP A 51 -48.30 8.83 29.65
N GLU A 52 -48.10 9.79 30.54
CA GLU A 52 -47.72 9.53 31.92
C GLU A 52 -48.91 8.99 32.71
N LYS A 53 -50.11 9.57 32.51
CA LYS A 53 -51.35 9.06 33.11
C LYS A 53 -51.60 7.61 32.70
N LYS A 54 -51.44 7.28 31.41
CA LYS A 54 -51.54 5.90 30.92
C LYS A 54 -50.54 4.96 31.62
N LYS A 55 -49.27 5.40 31.78
CA LYS A 55 -48.23 4.61 32.49
C LYS A 55 -48.52 4.43 33.97
N ILE A 56 -49.16 5.41 34.61
CA ILE A 56 -49.57 5.35 36.01
C ILE A 56 -50.73 4.36 36.15
N VAL A 57 -51.78 4.47 35.33
CA VAL A 57 -52.94 3.58 35.36
C VAL A 57 -52.55 2.13 35.03
N ALA A 58 -51.62 1.94 34.10
CA ALA A 58 -51.14 0.60 33.73
C ALA A 58 -50.23 -0.05 34.78
N ASN A 59 -49.73 0.68 35.77
CA ASN A 59 -48.79 0.17 36.76
C ASN A 59 -49.38 0.27 38.18
N MET A 60 -49.77 -0.87 38.74
CA MET A 60 -50.46 -0.98 40.04
C MET A 60 -49.73 -0.23 41.17
N LEU A 61 -48.39 -0.29 41.21
CA LEU A 61 -47.58 0.39 42.23
C LEU A 61 -47.56 1.91 42.00
N LEU A 62 -47.50 2.37 40.75
CA LEU A 62 -47.55 3.82 40.46
C LEU A 62 -48.95 4.39 40.71
N SER A 63 -50.02 3.64 40.41
CA SER A 63 -51.40 4.06 40.69
C SER A 63 -51.71 4.16 42.18
N GLU A 64 -51.05 3.36 43.02
CA GLU A 64 -51.18 3.48 44.48
C GLU A 64 -50.35 4.67 45.02
N VAL A 65 -49.10 4.77 44.58
CA VAL A 65 -48.17 5.82 45.06
C VAL A 65 -48.57 7.21 44.58
N VAL A 66 -49.26 7.35 43.44
CA VAL A 66 -49.67 8.68 42.94
C VAL A 66 -50.74 9.33 43.82
N LEU A 67 -51.57 8.54 44.51
CA LEU A 67 -52.61 9.03 45.43
C LEU A 67 -52.01 9.59 46.73
N THR A 68 -50.82 9.09 47.12
CA THR A 68 -50.12 9.52 48.34
C THR A 68 -49.02 10.56 48.05
N ASP A 69 -48.22 10.39 47.00
CA ASP A 69 -47.15 11.31 46.59
C ASP A 69 -47.02 11.42 45.04
N PRO A 70 -47.77 12.34 44.40
CA PRO A 70 -47.70 12.54 42.96
C PRO A 70 -46.35 13.13 42.50
N LYS A 71 -45.63 13.89 43.35
CA LYS A 71 -44.31 14.44 42.99
C LYS A 71 -43.27 13.33 42.87
N ARG A 72 -43.31 12.32 43.75
CA ARG A 72 -42.46 11.13 43.63
C ARG A 72 -42.74 10.34 42.37
N VAL A 73 -44.01 10.13 42.01
CA VAL A 73 -44.37 9.45 40.75
C VAL A 73 -43.82 10.20 39.54
N LYS A 74 -43.97 11.53 39.50
CA LYS A 74 -43.37 12.36 38.44
C LYS A 74 -41.86 12.20 38.35
N ARG A 75 -41.15 12.19 39.49
CA ARG A 75 -39.70 11.93 39.54
C ARG A 75 -39.33 10.54 39.00
N ILE A 76 -40.08 9.50 39.36
CA ILE A 76 -39.84 8.13 38.87
C ILE A 76 -40.02 8.07 37.36
N LEU A 77 -41.09 8.65 36.81
CA LEU A 77 -41.33 8.63 35.37
C LEU A 77 -40.26 9.41 34.60
N ASN A 78 -39.88 10.60 35.09
CA ASN A 78 -38.79 11.39 34.50
C ASN A 78 -37.46 10.63 34.54
N ASN A 79 -37.12 9.99 35.66
CA ASN A 79 -35.90 9.21 35.79
C ASN A 79 -35.92 8.00 34.85
N ARG A 80 -37.03 7.26 34.78
CA ARG A 80 -37.18 6.15 33.83
C ARG A 80 -36.96 6.60 32.39
N ALA A 81 -37.57 7.71 31.98
CA ALA A 81 -37.39 8.28 30.64
C ALA A 81 -35.94 8.70 30.38
N TYR A 82 -35.31 9.38 31.34
CA TYR A 82 -33.91 9.78 31.26
C TYR A 82 -32.96 8.57 31.16
N VAL A 83 -33.15 7.56 31.99
CA VAL A 83 -32.33 6.32 31.98
C VAL A 83 -32.50 5.59 30.66
N ALA A 84 -33.73 5.46 30.14
CA ALA A 84 -33.98 4.85 28.84
C ALA A 84 -33.23 5.59 27.72
N LYS A 85 -33.35 6.92 27.66
CA LYS A 85 -32.67 7.76 26.66
C LYS A 85 -31.15 7.74 26.81
N SER A 86 -30.65 7.71 28.05
CA SER A 86 -29.21 7.62 28.34
C SER A 86 -28.65 6.27 27.87
N LYS A 87 -29.36 5.17 28.13
CA LYS A 87 -28.99 3.83 27.65
C LYS A 87 -29.00 3.77 26.12
N GLU A 88 -30.03 4.31 25.48
CA GLU A 88 -30.13 4.40 24.02
C GLU A 88 -28.93 5.16 23.43
N ASN A 89 -28.64 6.35 23.94
CA ASN A 89 -27.52 7.16 23.47
C ASN A 89 -26.17 6.45 23.68
N LYS A 90 -25.97 5.82 24.84
CA LYS A 90 -24.76 5.02 25.10
C LYS A 90 -24.63 3.84 24.13
N MET A 91 -25.72 3.12 23.85
CA MET A 91 -25.72 2.04 22.86
C MET A 91 -25.35 2.55 21.46
N LYS A 92 -25.94 3.67 21.02
CA LYS A 92 -25.59 4.27 19.73
C LYS A 92 -24.12 4.68 19.65
N TYR A 93 -23.59 5.28 20.72
CA TYR A 93 -22.19 5.66 20.80
C TYR A 93 -21.25 4.44 20.76
N ILE A 94 -21.57 3.37 21.49
CA ILE A 94 -20.81 2.12 21.46
C ILE A 94 -20.78 1.54 20.05
N ALA A 95 -21.95 1.42 19.39
CA ALA A 95 -22.03 0.91 18.03
C ALA A 95 -21.25 1.79 17.01
N GLU A 96 -21.25 3.11 17.19
CA GLU A 96 -20.46 4.01 16.36
C GLU A 96 -18.95 3.78 16.56
N LEU A 97 -18.50 3.60 17.80
CA LEU A 97 -17.10 3.28 18.10
C LEU A 97 -16.70 1.94 17.51
N GLU A 98 -17.52 0.90 17.66
CA GLU A 98 -17.28 -0.42 17.06
C GLU A 98 -17.13 -0.32 15.54
N ARG A 99 -18.03 0.42 14.89
CA ARG A 99 -17.94 0.69 13.45
C ARG A 99 -16.64 1.42 13.09
N LYS A 100 -16.24 2.44 13.86
CA LYS A 100 -14.99 3.19 13.63
C LYS A 100 -13.76 2.29 13.76
N VAL A 101 -13.72 1.43 14.79
CA VAL A 101 -12.66 0.45 14.96
C VAL A 101 -12.58 -0.47 13.75
N HIS A 102 -13.73 -0.99 13.29
CA HIS A 102 -13.76 -1.88 12.13
C HIS A 102 -13.28 -1.20 10.83
N VAL A 103 -13.68 0.06 10.62
CA VAL A 103 -13.21 0.86 9.47
C VAL A 103 -11.69 1.09 9.54
N LEU A 104 -11.16 1.49 10.70
CA LEU A 104 -9.73 1.72 10.88
C LEU A 104 -8.92 0.43 10.71
N GLN A 105 -9.44 -0.71 11.16
CA GLN A 105 -8.82 -2.03 10.95
C GLN A 105 -8.77 -2.38 9.45
N ASN A 106 -9.87 -2.19 8.72
CA ASN A 106 -9.93 -2.43 7.28
C ASN A 106 -9.00 -1.51 6.50
N GLU A 107 -8.94 -0.22 6.87
CA GLU A 107 -8.02 0.73 6.26
C GLU A 107 -6.55 0.34 6.52
N THR A 108 -6.24 -0.08 7.76
CA THR A 108 -4.91 -0.57 8.12
C THR A 108 -4.52 -1.77 7.27
N ALA A 109 -5.41 -2.76 7.13
CA ALA A 109 -5.18 -3.94 6.29
C ALA A 109 -4.97 -3.56 4.82
N ARG A 110 -5.77 -2.62 4.29
CA ARG A 110 -5.63 -2.10 2.91
C ARG A 110 -4.29 -1.40 2.70
N LEU A 111 -3.88 -0.51 3.60
CA LEU A 111 -2.60 0.18 3.52
C LEU A 111 -1.43 -0.82 3.63
N HIS A 112 -1.54 -1.82 4.48
CA HIS A 112 -0.53 -2.87 4.61
C HIS A 112 -0.36 -3.67 3.31
N ALA A 113 -1.46 -4.07 2.67
CA ALA A 113 -1.41 -4.74 1.37
C ALA A 113 -0.72 -3.86 0.31
N GLN A 114 -0.96 -2.55 0.30
CA GLN A 114 -0.30 -1.62 -0.60
C GLN A 114 1.22 -1.57 -0.37
N VAL A 115 1.65 -1.54 0.90
CA VAL A 115 3.09 -1.57 1.26
C VAL A 115 3.75 -2.84 0.74
N ILE A 116 3.12 -4.01 0.90
CA ILE A 116 3.67 -5.29 0.41
C ILE A 116 3.86 -5.24 -1.11
N VAL A 117 2.88 -4.74 -1.87
CA VAL A 117 2.99 -4.63 -3.33
C VAL A 117 4.12 -3.68 -3.72
N MET A 118 4.22 -2.52 -3.08
CA MET A 118 5.28 -1.54 -3.35
C MET A 118 6.67 -2.11 -3.03
N GLN A 119 6.82 -2.85 -1.92
CA GLN A 119 8.08 -3.51 -1.57
C GLN A 119 8.49 -4.52 -2.64
N ARG A 120 7.58 -5.39 -3.06
CA ARG A 120 7.86 -6.37 -4.14
C ARG A 120 8.27 -5.69 -5.45
N ASN A 121 7.58 -4.62 -5.83
CA ASN A 121 7.92 -3.87 -7.05
C ASN A 121 9.30 -3.22 -6.93
N ASN A 122 9.63 -2.64 -5.77
CA ASN A 122 10.93 -2.03 -5.53
C ASN A 122 12.06 -3.08 -5.58
N ASP A 123 11.87 -4.24 -4.95
CA ASP A 123 12.84 -5.33 -4.99
C ASP A 123 13.07 -5.83 -6.43
N GLY A 124 11.99 -5.92 -7.23
CA GLY A 124 12.07 -6.22 -8.66
C GLY A 124 12.87 -5.18 -9.44
N LEU A 125 12.63 -3.89 -9.21
CA LEU A 125 13.39 -2.81 -9.86
C LEU A 125 14.87 -2.81 -9.45
N VAL A 126 15.18 -3.05 -8.18
CA VAL A 126 16.56 -3.17 -7.69
C VAL A 126 17.27 -4.35 -8.38
N SER A 127 16.60 -5.50 -8.50
CA SER A 127 17.16 -6.66 -9.21
C SER A 127 17.44 -6.33 -10.68
N HIS A 128 16.48 -5.72 -11.38
CA HIS A 128 16.66 -5.35 -12.79
C HIS A 128 17.78 -4.31 -12.98
N ASN A 129 17.85 -3.33 -12.09
CA ASN A 129 18.92 -2.34 -12.10
C ASN A 129 20.30 -2.98 -11.92
N ASN A 130 20.42 -3.96 -11.01
CA ASN A 130 21.67 -4.70 -10.81
C ASN A 130 22.07 -5.52 -12.05
N GLU A 131 21.11 -6.16 -12.71
CA GLU A 131 21.35 -6.88 -13.96
C GLU A 131 21.85 -5.95 -15.07
N LEU A 132 21.17 -4.81 -15.26
CA LEU A 132 21.59 -3.79 -16.24
C LEU A 132 22.98 -3.26 -15.95
N LYS A 133 23.32 -3.04 -14.68
CA LYS A 133 24.65 -2.60 -14.27
C LYS A 133 25.73 -3.64 -14.61
N ILE A 134 25.47 -4.92 -14.34
CA ILE A 134 26.39 -6.02 -14.69
C ILE A 134 26.56 -6.08 -16.22
N ARG A 135 25.47 -5.99 -16.97
CA ARG A 135 25.50 -6.00 -18.44
C ARG A 135 26.31 -4.82 -19.00
N LEU A 136 26.11 -3.62 -18.45
CA LEU A 136 26.85 -2.43 -18.84
C LEU A 136 28.36 -2.61 -18.58
N GLN A 137 28.74 -3.13 -17.41
CA GLN A 137 30.14 -3.40 -17.08
C GLN A 137 30.76 -4.44 -18.02
N ALA A 138 30.02 -5.47 -18.41
CA ALA A 138 30.49 -6.46 -19.37
C ALA A 138 30.69 -5.84 -20.77
N MET A 139 29.78 -4.97 -21.21
CA MET A 139 29.90 -4.25 -22.48
C MET A 139 31.11 -3.31 -22.49
N ASP A 140 31.38 -2.62 -21.38
CA ASP A 140 32.54 -1.75 -21.24
C ASP A 140 33.87 -2.54 -21.32
N GLN A 141 33.96 -3.67 -20.61
CA GLN A 141 35.12 -4.57 -20.72
C GLN A 141 35.30 -5.10 -22.15
N GLN A 142 34.22 -5.47 -22.82
CA GLN A 142 34.27 -5.92 -24.21
C GLN A 142 34.78 -4.83 -25.15
N ALA A 143 34.37 -3.56 -24.94
CA ALA A 143 34.87 -2.43 -25.72
C ALA A 143 36.38 -2.24 -25.52
N GLN A 144 36.84 -2.22 -24.26
CA GLN A 144 38.27 -2.10 -23.93
C GLN A 144 39.11 -3.20 -24.58
N TRP A 145 38.63 -4.46 -24.61
CA TRP A 145 39.36 -5.56 -25.25
C TRP A 145 39.44 -5.41 -26.76
N LYS A 146 38.38 -4.88 -27.40
CA LYS A 146 38.38 -4.59 -28.83
C LYS A 146 39.34 -3.45 -29.18
N ASP A 147 39.38 -2.41 -28.36
CA ASP A 147 40.29 -1.28 -28.56
C ASP A 147 41.74 -1.73 -28.42
N ALA A 148 42.08 -2.48 -27.37
CA ALA A 148 43.41 -3.04 -27.16
C ALA A 148 43.83 -3.99 -28.30
N LEU A 149 42.91 -4.82 -28.81
CA LEU A 149 43.17 -5.69 -29.96
C LEU A 149 43.43 -4.88 -31.23
N THR A 150 42.63 -3.83 -31.46
CA THR A 150 42.75 -2.94 -32.63
C THR A 150 44.08 -2.18 -32.59
N GLU A 151 44.48 -1.67 -31.43
CA GLU A 151 45.78 -1.03 -31.24
C GLU A 151 46.93 -2.00 -31.55
N ARG A 152 46.89 -3.22 -31.03
CA ARG A 152 47.91 -4.24 -31.30
C ARG A 152 47.98 -4.64 -32.77
N LEU A 153 46.84 -4.83 -33.44
CA LEU A 153 46.80 -5.11 -34.87
C LEU A 153 47.38 -3.96 -35.69
N THR A 154 47.03 -2.72 -35.33
CA THR A 154 47.52 -1.51 -35.99
C THR A 154 49.04 -1.39 -35.84
N ALA A 155 49.57 -1.62 -34.64
CA ALA A 155 51.01 -1.63 -34.38
C ALA A 155 51.73 -2.72 -35.21
N GLN A 156 51.14 -3.91 -35.33
CA GLN A 156 51.71 -4.99 -36.15
C GLN A 156 51.72 -4.64 -37.64
N VAL A 157 50.65 -4.04 -38.16
CA VAL A 157 50.59 -3.56 -39.54
C VAL A 157 51.64 -2.49 -39.80
N GLN A 158 51.81 -1.54 -38.88
CA GLN A 158 52.85 -0.51 -38.97
C GLN A 158 54.26 -1.12 -38.99
N HIS A 159 54.55 -2.06 -38.09
CA HIS A 159 55.83 -2.77 -38.06
C HIS A 159 56.11 -3.52 -39.38
N LEU A 160 55.12 -4.24 -39.90
CA LEU A 160 55.25 -4.93 -41.19
C LEU A 160 55.47 -3.97 -42.36
N LYS A 161 54.81 -2.80 -42.37
CA LYS A 161 55.04 -1.75 -43.38
C LYS A 161 56.49 -1.24 -43.33
N VAL A 162 57.06 -1.04 -42.14
CA VAL A 162 58.46 -0.61 -41.97
C VAL A 162 59.44 -1.68 -42.47
N VAL A 163 59.31 -2.92 -42.01
CA VAL A 163 60.20 -4.03 -42.43
C VAL A 163 60.14 -4.26 -43.95
N ALA A 164 58.95 -4.21 -44.55
CA ALA A 164 58.81 -4.33 -46.01
C ALA A 164 59.47 -3.17 -46.76
N GLY A 165 59.41 -1.94 -46.22
CA GLY A 165 60.10 -0.77 -46.76
C GLY A 165 61.63 -0.88 -46.64
N GLU A 166 62.13 -1.39 -45.52
CA GLU A 166 63.57 -1.61 -45.28
C GLU A 166 64.15 -2.68 -46.21
N ILE A 167 63.45 -3.82 -46.38
CA ILE A 167 63.84 -4.87 -47.34
C ILE A 167 63.89 -4.32 -48.78
N SER A 168 63.02 -3.37 -49.11
CA SER A 168 63.00 -2.71 -50.42
C SER A 168 64.13 -1.70 -50.63
N SER A 169 64.73 -1.17 -49.56
CA SER A 169 65.89 -0.26 -49.62
C SER A 169 67.23 -1.01 -49.65
N ASP A 170 67.34 -2.16 -48.98
CA ASP A 170 68.56 -2.99 -48.97
C ASP A 170 68.73 -3.87 -50.21
N HIS A 171 67.69 -4.01 -51.03
CA HIS A 171 67.74 -4.67 -52.33
C HIS A 171 67.38 -3.67 -53.42
N ASN A 172 68.35 -3.34 -54.28
CA ASN A 172 68.19 -2.50 -55.46
C ASN A 172 67.35 -3.24 -56.53
N VAL A 173 66.10 -3.58 -56.20
CA VAL A 173 65.14 -4.27 -57.04
C VAL A 173 63.97 -3.30 -57.23
N ALA A 174 63.77 -2.86 -58.47
CA ALA A 174 62.76 -1.89 -58.87
C ALA A 174 61.36 -2.25 -58.33
N THR A 175 60.94 -1.55 -57.28
CA THR A 175 59.67 -1.72 -56.54
C THR A 175 58.53 -0.95 -57.20
N GLY A 176 58.23 -1.25 -58.47
CA GLY A 176 57.15 -0.63 -59.23
C GLY A 176 55.73 -1.12 -58.94
N SER A 177 55.50 -1.99 -57.93
CA SER A 177 54.22 -2.73 -57.82
C SER A 177 53.51 -2.69 -56.45
N LEU A 178 54.04 -2.00 -55.43
CA LEU A 178 53.42 -1.97 -54.08
C LEU A 178 52.52 -0.75 -53.81
N GLN A 179 52.56 0.28 -54.66
CA GLN A 179 51.69 1.46 -54.53
C GLN A 179 50.18 1.15 -54.51
N PRO A 180 49.64 0.22 -55.32
CA PRO A 180 48.21 -0.09 -55.31
C PRO A 180 47.74 -0.77 -54.01
N LEU A 181 48.63 -1.51 -53.35
CA LEU A 181 48.29 -2.25 -52.13
C LEU A 181 48.24 -1.31 -50.92
N SER A 182 49.11 -0.30 -50.88
CA SER A 182 49.07 0.71 -49.80
C SER A 182 47.79 1.55 -49.87
N SER A 183 47.37 2.00 -51.06
CA SER A 183 46.13 2.77 -51.20
C SER A 183 44.89 1.95 -50.83
N TYR A 184 44.88 0.64 -51.14
CA TYR A 184 43.79 -0.25 -50.77
C TYR A 184 43.69 -0.45 -49.25
N MET A 185 44.83 -0.59 -48.57
CA MET A 185 44.86 -0.72 -47.10
C MET A 185 44.38 0.56 -46.41
N ASP A 186 44.75 1.73 -46.91
CA ASP A 186 44.30 3.01 -46.35
C ASP A 186 42.80 3.22 -46.58
N GLN A 187 42.27 2.77 -47.73
CA GLN A 187 40.82 2.79 -48.01
C GLN A 187 40.04 1.84 -47.08
N LEU A 188 40.56 0.64 -46.80
CA LEU A 188 39.94 -0.29 -45.84
C LEU A 188 39.96 0.26 -44.42
N HIS A 189 41.05 0.93 -44.02
CA HIS A 189 41.13 1.56 -42.71
C HIS A 189 40.05 2.64 -42.54
N GLN A 190 39.84 3.47 -43.56
CA GLN A 190 38.78 4.49 -43.54
C GLN A 190 37.37 3.88 -43.43
N LEU A 191 37.16 2.69 -44.00
CA LEU A 191 35.86 2.00 -43.98
C LEU A 191 35.56 1.33 -42.63
N LEU A 192 36.58 0.87 -41.90
CA LEU A 192 36.41 0.37 -40.53
C LEU A 192 36.10 1.49 -39.52
N THR A 193 36.70 2.67 -39.68
CA THR A 193 36.48 3.81 -38.78
C THR A 193 35.06 4.36 -38.87
N LEU A 194 34.42 4.32 -40.05
CA LEU A 194 33.00 4.69 -40.20
C LEU A 194 32.01 3.69 -39.61
N ARG A 195 32.43 2.46 -39.25
CA ARG A 195 31.54 1.40 -38.77
C ARG A 195 31.34 1.39 -37.26
N GLN A 196 31.99 2.25 -36.47
CA GLN A 196 31.64 2.38 -35.05
C GLN A 196 30.22 2.94 -34.93
N PRO A 197 29.23 2.18 -34.41
CA PRO A 197 27.91 2.72 -34.21
C PRO A 197 27.91 3.58 -32.95
N SER A 198 27.50 4.84 -33.11
CA SER A 198 27.01 5.69 -32.03
C SER A 198 25.77 5.04 -31.41
N GLN A 199 25.95 4.13 -30.44
CA GLN A 199 24.87 3.65 -29.60
C GLN A 199 24.92 4.37 -28.25
N THR A 200 24.28 5.53 -28.17
CA THR A 200 23.87 6.15 -26.90
C THR A 200 22.63 7.02 -27.07
N GLN A 201 21.67 6.57 -27.90
CA GLN A 201 20.42 7.29 -28.09
C GLN A 201 19.27 6.33 -28.38
N GLN A 202 18.91 5.45 -27.44
CA GLN A 202 17.62 4.76 -27.51
C GLN A 202 16.93 4.37 -26.19
N ASP A 203 17.50 4.58 -25.01
CA ASP A 203 16.79 4.35 -23.73
C ASP A 203 16.08 5.61 -23.20
N GLN A 204 15.36 6.31 -24.08
CA GLN A 204 14.33 7.30 -23.72
C GLN A 204 13.03 6.94 -24.44
N GLN A 205 12.43 5.81 -24.08
CA GLN A 205 10.98 5.57 -24.15
C GLN A 205 10.68 4.16 -23.65
N GLN A 206 10.49 4.03 -22.33
CA GLN A 206 9.30 3.45 -21.70
C GLN A 206 9.39 3.59 -20.18
#